data_AF-A0AAJ4XBK6-F1
#
_entry.id   AF-A0AAJ4XBK6-F1
#
_cell.length_a   1.000
_cell.length_b   1.000
_cell.length_c   1.000
_cell.angle_alpha   90.00
_cell.angle_beta   90.00
_cell.angle_gamma   90.00
#
_symmetry.space_group_name_H-M   'P 1'
#
loop_
_entity.id
_entity.type
_entity.pdbx_description
1 polymer ?
#
loop_
_entity_poly.entity_id
_entity_poly.type
_entity_poly.pdbx_seq_one_letter_code
_entity_poly.pdbx_strand_id
1 'polypeptide(L)'
;MEQITPFNSASQAIDALDNGGQFYNIFTKADDDLISQSEVSKVAGAGLQKQKAVLFLNLAMTNLTAREQQEIEGRFDDNLSDSFQKYAPQKIDSHAELESLKAGTGVIISGVPRKIEGEGVISGYISIPVIDVFTLIPISETYIVYEIKDDVSGQSVLVAHDKDAGLLPETKLNIAGVIKQFQLAQDDESDFQKFIEVDFYNEAK
;
A
#
# COMPACT_ATOMS: atom_id res chain seq x y z
N MET A 1 0.40 9.22 0.43
CA MET A 1 0.07 8.19 1.44
C MET A 1 -1.09 8.68 2.29
N GLU A 2 -1.88 7.79 2.86
CA GLU A 2 -3.02 8.16 3.72
C GLU A 2 -3.10 7.27 4.97
N GLN A 3 -3.42 7.89 6.11
CA GLN A 3 -3.74 7.15 7.33
C GLN A 3 -5.16 6.60 7.24
N ILE A 4 -5.32 5.31 7.52
CA ILE A 4 -6.64 4.68 7.57
C ILE A 4 -6.97 4.20 8.97
N THR A 5 -8.25 4.20 9.30
CA THR A 5 -8.78 3.61 10.52
C THR A 5 -9.39 2.26 10.18
N PRO A 6 -8.86 1.14 10.70
CA PRO A 6 -9.43 -0.18 10.43
C PRO A 6 -10.83 -0.31 11.01
N PHE A 7 -11.66 -1.11 10.34
CA PHE A 7 -12.97 -1.49 10.84
C PHE A 7 -12.83 -2.38 12.08
N ASN A 8 -13.80 -2.29 12.98
CA ASN A 8 -13.83 -3.08 14.21
C ASN A 8 -14.86 -4.22 14.15
N SER A 9 -15.67 -4.30 13.10
CA SER A 9 -16.60 -5.41 12.85
C SER A 9 -16.96 -5.50 11.36
N ALA A 10 -17.48 -6.67 10.95
CA ALA A 10 -18.03 -6.86 9.60
C ALA A 10 -19.18 -5.89 9.31
N SER A 11 -20.12 -5.72 10.25
CA SER A 11 -21.24 -4.78 10.10
C SER A 11 -20.76 -3.36 9.85
N GLN A 12 -19.77 -2.87 10.61
CA GLN A 12 -19.23 -1.53 10.40
C GLN A 12 -18.61 -1.39 9.00
N ALA A 13 -17.90 -2.41 8.53
CA ALA A 13 -17.29 -2.40 7.20
C ALA A 13 -18.35 -2.39 6.09
N ILE A 14 -19.36 -3.24 6.20
CA ILE A 14 -20.45 -3.35 5.22
C ILE A 14 -21.21 -2.02 5.13
N ASP A 15 -21.63 -1.46 6.27
CA ASP A 15 -22.36 -0.17 6.31
C ASP A 15 -21.52 0.99 5.72
N ALA A 16 -20.19 0.93 5.83
CA ALA A 16 -19.31 1.96 5.27
C ALA A 16 -19.05 1.76 3.77
N LEU A 17 -18.95 0.51 3.32
CA LEU A 17 -18.54 0.13 1.96
C LEU A 17 -19.73 0.05 0.99
N ASP A 18 -20.90 -0.44 1.41
CA ASP A 18 -22.14 -0.43 0.60
C ASP A 18 -22.80 0.96 0.77
N ASN A 19 -22.27 1.95 0.06
CA ASN A 19 -22.73 3.34 0.13
C ASN A 19 -23.38 3.84 -1.18
N GLY A 20 -23.60 2.94 -2.13
CA GLY A 20 -24.27 3.17 -3.41
C GLY A 20 -23.58 4.14 -4.35
N GLY A 21 -22.36 4.54 -4.04
CA GLY A 21 -21.53 5.37 -4.89
C GLY A 21 -22.26 6.58 -5.49
N GLN A 22 -22.93 7.40 -4.68
CA GLN A 22 -23.52 8.64 -5.22
C GLN A 22 -22.42 9.56 -5.79
N PHE A 23 -22.71 10.17 -6.94
CA PHE A 23 -21.79 10.79 -7.90
C PHE A 23 -21.04 9.77 -8.78
N TYR A 24 -21.72 9.28 -9.82
CA TYR A 24 -21.24 9.06 -11.22
C TYR A 24 -21.87 7.87 -11.93
N ASN A 25 -22.56 6.94 -11.25
CA ASN A 25 -23.27 5.85 -11.92
C ASN A 25 -24.77 5.91 -11.63
N ILE A 26 -25.55 6.24 -12.66
CA ILE A 26 -27.02 6.15 -12.72
C ILE A 26 -27.53 4.68 -12.65
N PHE A 27 -26.66 3.73 -12.30
CA PHE A 27 -26.95 2.28 -12.30
C PHE A 27 -26.49 1.54 -11.03
N THR A 28 -25.74 2.16 -10.11
CA THR A 28 -25.38 1.54 -8.82
C THR A 28 -26.42 1.96 -7.77
N LYS A 29 -27.02 0.99 -7.08
CA LYS A 29 -27.98 1.25 -5.99
C LYS A 29 -27.23 1.12 -4.67
N ALA A 30 -27.40 2.09 -3.78
CA ALA A 30 -27.02 1.90 -2.37
C ALA A 30 -27.87 0.79 -1.76
N ASP A 31 -27.32 0.08 -0.77
CA ASP A 31 -27.99 -0.97 -0.03
C ASP A 31 -28.44 -2.12 -0.94
N ASP A 32 -27.62 -2.46 -1.95
CA ASP A 32 -27.86 -3.62 -2.81
C ASP A 32 -27.23 -4.91 -2.29
N ASP A 33 -26.73 -4.87 -1.05
CA ASP A 33 -26.01 -5.93 -0.34
C ASP A 33 -24.68 -6.33 -1.01
N LEU A 34 -24.26 -5.60 -2.06
CA LEU A 34 -23.00 -5.79 -2.78
C LEU A 34 -22.05 -4.62 -2.57
N ILE A 35 -20.75 -4.92 -2.56
CA ILE A 35 -19.68 -3.94 -2.46
C ILE A 35 -18.93 -3.93 -3.78
N SER A 36 -18.93 -2.78 -4.45
CA SER A 36 -18.25 -2.57 -5.71
C SER A 36 -16.89 -1.90 -5.54
N GLN A 37 -16.02 -2.08 -6.53
CA GLN A 37 -14.75 -1.37 -6.65
C GLN A 37 -14.91 0.17 -6.53
N SER A 38 -16.03 0.69 -7.04
CA SER A 38 -16.30 2.13 -7.05
C SER A 38 -16.60 2.68 -5.67
N GLU A 39 -17.24 1.89 -4.81
CA GLU A 39 -17.58 2.31 -3.45
C GLU A 39 -16.37 2.21 -2.52
N VAL A 40 -15.58 1.15 -2.66
CA VAL A 40 -14.26 1.04 -2.00
C VAL A 40 -13.42 2.28 -2.30
N SER A 41 -13.36 2.66 -3.58
CA SER A 41 -12.58 3.83 -4.03
C SER A 41 -13.11 5.14 -3.46
N LYS A 42 -14.39 5.24 -3.10
CA LYS A 42 -14.96 6.44 -2.48
C LYS A 42 -14.62 6.55 -1.01
N VAL A 43 -14.73 5.44 -0.29
CA VAL A 43 -14.36 5.39 1.14
C VAL A 43 -12.88 5.73 1.32
N ALA A 44 -12.04 5.28 0.39
CA ALA A 44 -10.60 5.45 0.45
C ALA A 44 -10.07 6.73 -0.26
N GLY A 45 -10.95 7.68 -0.62
CA GLY A 45 -10.59 8.85 -1.42
C GLY A 45 -10.65 8.56 -2.92
N ALA A 46 -11.61 9.18 -3.61
CA ALA A 46 -12.06 8.86 -4.97
C ALA A 46 -10.93 8.53 -5.99
N GLY A 47 -11.19 7.55 -6.87
CA GLY A 47 -10.36 7.29 -8.06
C GLY A 47 -9.20 6.32 -7.88
N LEU A 48 -9.25 5.44 -6.86
CA LEU A 48 -8.22 4.43 -6.66
C LEU A 48 -8.13 3.43 -7.82
N GLN A 49 -6.91 3.11 -8.22
CA GLN A 49 -6.62 1.98 -9.09
C GLN A 49 -6.93 0.66 -8.35
N LYS A 50 -7.25 -0.40 -9.10
CA LYS A 50 -7.66 -1.71 -8.55
C LYS A 50 -6.72 -2.23 -7.47
N GLN A 51 -5.41 -2.25 -7.72
CA GLN A 51 -4.42 -2.71 -6.73
C GLN A 51 -4.43 -1.87 -5.45
N LYS A 52 -4.52 -0.54 -5.58
CA LYS A 52 -4.55 0.37 -4.43
C LYS A 52 -5.82 0.20 -3.59
N ALA A 53 -6.97 -0.03 -4.22
CA ALA A 53 -8.20 -0.36 -3.49
C ALA A 53 -8.10 -1.68 -2.73
N VAL A 54 -7.44 -2.69 -3.30
CA VAL A 54 -7.22 -3.97 -2.62
C VAL A 54 -6.25 -3.83 -1.44
N LEU A 55 -5.21 -3.00 -1.57
CA LEU A 55 -4.33 -2.61 -0.45
C LEU A 55 -5.10 -1.93 0.67
N PHE A 56 -5.95 -0.96 0.32
CA PHE A 56 -6.84 -0.29 1.27
C PHE A 56 -7.73 -1.29 2.02
N LEU A 57 -8.44 -2.18 1.31
CA LEU A 57 -9.34 -3.15 1.93
C LEU A 57 -8.60 -4.09 2.88
N ASN A 58 -7.47 -4.64 2.45
CA ASN A 58 -6.69 -5.55 3.29
C ASN A 58 -6.20 -4.85 4.56
N LEU A 59 -5.77 -3.59 4.47
CA LEU A 59 -5.33 -2.81 5.62
C LEU A 59 -6.52 -2.37 6.51
N ALA A 60 -7.68 -2.06 5.92
CA ALA A 60 -8.88 -1.65 6.64
C ALA A 60 -9.50 -2.82 7.42
N MET A 61 -9.27 -4.05 6.99
CA MET A 61 -9.78 -5.26 7.63
C MET A 61 -8.78 -5.92 8.61
N THR A 62 -7.63 -5.30 8.92
CA THR A 62 -6.58 -5.92 9.77
C THR A 62 -7.04 -6.31 11.16
N ASN A 63 -8.03 -5.60 11.72
CA ASN A 63 -8.55 -5.87 13.07
C ASN A 63 -9.69 -6.90 13.08
N LEU A 64 -10.14 -7.36 11.91
CA LEU A 64 -11.26 -8.28 11.78
C LEU A 64 -10.79 -9.73 11.88
N THR A 65 -11.66 -10.59 12.39
CA THR A 65 -11.45 -12.04 12.36
C THR A 65 -11.56 -12.58 10.93
N ALA A 66 -10.99 -13.76 10.67
CA ALA A 66 -11.13 -14.42 9.36
C ALA A 66 -12.60 -14.64 8.96
N ARG A 67 -13.48 -14.89 9.94
CA ARG A 67 -14.92 -15.03 9.70
C ARG A 67 -15.53 -13.71 9.22
N GLU A 68 -15.20 -12.61 9.87
CA GLU A 68 -15.69 -11.28 9.50
C GLU A 68 -15.15 -10.83 8.14
N GLN A 69 -13.88 -11.13 7.84
CA GLN A 69 -13.30 -10.88 6.51
C GLN A 69 -14.05 -11.66 5.43
N GLN A 70 -14.32 -12.95 5.65
CA GLN A 70 -15.12 -13.78 4.73
C GLN A 70 -16.55 -13.26 4.54
N GLU A 71 -17.16 -12.72 5.58
CA GLU A 71 -18.50 -12.12 5.51
C GLU A 71 -18.52 -10.90 4.59
N ILE A 72 -17.50 -10.04 4.67
CA ILE A 72 -17.34 -8.87 3.80
C ILE A 72 -17.01 -9.31 2.37
N GLU A 73 -16.05 -10.22 2.21
CA GLU A 73 -15.64 -10.74 0.89
C GLU A 73 -16.80 -11.42 0.16
N GLY A 74 -17.70 -12.09 0.89
CA GLY A 74 -18.92 -12.70 0.34
C GLY A 74 -19.93 -11.70 -0.24
N ARG A 75 -19.73 -10.40 0.00
CA ARG A 75 -20.54 -9.31 -0.56
C ARG A 75 -19.85 -8.58 -1.69
N PHE A 76 -18.64 -8.95 -2.08
CA PHE A 76 -17.99 -8.32 -3.22
C PHE A 76 -18.75 -8.62 -4.51
N ASP A 77 -18.91 -7.61 -5.37
CA ASP A 77 -19.30 -7.86 -6.74
C ASP A 77 -18.22 -8.68 -7.48
N ASP A 78 -18.56 -9.27 -8.63
CA ASP A 78 -17.65 -10.12 -9.39
C ASP A 78 -16.34 -9.39 -9.75
N ASN A 79 -16.40 -8.09 -10.07
CA ASN A 79 -15.24 -7.31 -10.48
C ASN A 79 -14.27 -7.02 -9.32
N LEU A 80 -14.82 -6.75 -8.14
CA LEU A 80 -14.06 -6.51 -6.92
C LEU A 80 -13.48 -7.83 -6.42
N SER A 81 -14.25 -8.92 -6.45
CA SER A 81 -13.77 -10.26 -6.10
C SER A 81 -12.56 -10.67 -6.96
N ASP A 82 -12.67 -10.51 -8.29
CA ASP A 82 -11.55 -10.76 -9.23
C ASP A 82 -10.33 -9.90 -8.91
N SER A 83 -10.55 -8.61 -8.62
CA SER A 83 -9.48 -7.67 -8.29
C SER A 83 -8.82 -8.03 -6.96
N PHE A 84 -9.61 -8.38 -5.95
CA PHE A 84 -9.17 -8.73 -4.61
C PHE A 84 -8.30 -9.99 -4.63
N GLN A 85 -8.70 -11.02 -5.38
CA GLN A 85 -7.91 -12.23 -5.57
C GLN A 85 -6.62 -11.94 -6.36
N LYS A 86 -6.69 -11.17 -7.44
CA LYS A 86 -5.55 -10.88 -8.32
C LYS A 86 -4.47 -10.03 -7.67
N TYR A 87 -4.88 -9.05 -6.87
CA TYR A 87 -3.99 -8.04 -6.27
C TYR A 87 -3.83 -8.21 -4.75
N ALA A 88 -4.22 -9.37 -4.21
CA ALA A 88 -4.05 -9.69 -2.79
C ALA A 88 -2.60 -9.41 -2.35
N PRO A 89 -2.39 -8.55 -1.34
CA PRO A 89 -1.05 -8.22 -0.90
C PRO A 89 -0.42 -9.38 -0.14
N GLN A 90 0.90 -9.49 -0.24
CA GLN A 90 1.66 -10.40 0.60
C GLN A 90 2.02 -9.72 1.91
N LYS A 91 1.72 -10.38 3.03
CA LYS A 91 2.25 -9.97 4.32
C LYS A 91 3.71 -10.38 4.38
N ILE A 92 4.58 -9.45 4.72
CA ILE A 92 6.01 -9.69 4.85
C ILE A 92 6.48 -9.20 6.22
N ASP A 93 7.42 -9.94 6.80
CA ASP A 93 8.00 -9.66 8.11
C ASP A 93 9.52 -9.41 8.02
N SER A 94 10.14 -9.63 6.85
CA SER A 94 11.59 -9.53 6.69
C SER A 94 12.04 -8.90 5.37
N HIS A 95 13.28 -8.43 5.35
CA HIS A 95 13.95 -7.97 4.13
C HIS A 95 14.13 -9.11 3.11
N ALA A 96 14.45 -10.32 3.57
CA ALA A 96 14.62 -11.47 2.68
C ALA A 96 13.34 -11.83 1.91
N GLU A 97 12.18 -11.71 2.54
CA GLU A 97 10.89 -11.88 1.88
C GLU A 97 10.67 -10.82 0.81
N LEU A 98 10.91 -9.53 1.12
CA LEU A 98 10.84 -8.45 0.13
C LEU A 98 11.69 -8.75 -1.12
N GLU A 99 12.93 -9.20 -0.91
CA GLU A 99 13.85 -9.50 -2.00
C GLU A 99 13.43 -10.70 -2.86
N SER A 100 12.65 -11.63 -2.31
CA SER A 100 12.08 -12.74 -3.08
C SER A 100 10.91 -12.32 -3.99
N LEU A 101 10.26 -11.18 -3.70
CA LEU A 101 9.07 -10.72 -4.40
C LEU A 101 9.37 -9.84 -5.62
N LYS A 102 8.48 -9.86 -6.60
CA LYS A 102 8.64 -9.05 -7.83
C LYS A 102 8.23 -7.60 -7.59
N ALA A 103 8.90 -6.67 -8.27
CA ALA A 103 8.43 -5.29 -8.35
C ALA A 103 6.99 -5.24 -8.90
N GLY A 104 6.18 -4.31 -8.40
CA GLY A 104 4.74 -4.23 -8.66
C GLY A 104 3.88 -5.11 -7.76
N THR A 105 4.47 -5.98 -6.92
CA THR A 105 3.70 -6.76 -5.93
C THR A 105 3.22 -5.85 -4.80
N GLY A 106 1.94 -5.98 -4.41
CA GLY A 106 1.41 -5.30 -3.23
C GLY A 106 1.85 -6.03 -1.97
N VAL A 107 2.23 -5.29 -0.93
CA VAL A 107 2.70 -5.86 0.34
C VAL A 107 2.12 -5.12 1.53
N ILE A 108 2.04 -5.84 2.65
CA ILE A 108 1.78 -5.26 3.98
C ILE A 108 2.95 -5.65 4.89
N ILE A 109 3.56 -4.65 5.52
CA ILE A 109 4.62 -4.83 6.51
C ILE A 109 4.24 -4.13 7.81
N SER A 110 4.61 -4.71 8.94
CA SER A 110 4.42 -4.12 10.26
C SER A 110 5.76 -3.71 10.86
N GLY A 111 5.85 -2.54 11.49
CA GLY A 111 7.07 -2.11 12.18
C GLY A 111 7.08 -0.64 12.55
N VAL A 112 8.19 -0.18 13.12
CA VAL A 112 8.37 1.23 13.49
C VAL A 112 9.23 1.90 12.41
N PRO A 113 8.65 2.78 11.56
CA PRO A 113 9.43 3.45 10.53
C PRO A 113 10.36 4.47 11.19
N ARG A 114 11.65 4.39 10.88
CA ARG A 114 12.65 5.39 11.30
C ARG A 114 13.09 6.15 10.08
N LYS A 115 12.90 7.46 10.09
CA LYS A 115 13.31 8.29 8.96
C LYS A 115 14.82 8.20 8.80
N ILE A 116 15.26 7.99 7.56
CA ILE A 116 16.68 8.02 7.24
C ILE A 116 17.05 9.49 7.00
N GLU A 117 17.93 10.04 7.85
CA GLU A 117 18.39 11.43 7.74
C GLU A 117 19.79 11.49 7.09
N GLY A 118 19.94 12.34 6.07
CA GLY A 118 21.24 12.70 5.47
C GLY A 118 21.25 12.68 3.94
N GLU A 119 21.81 13.73 3.33
CA GLU A 119 22.21 13.70 1.92
C GLU A 119 23.24 12.57 1.72
N GLY A 120 22.93 11.59 0.86
CA GLY A 120 23.85 10.50 0.49
C GLY A 120 23.66 9.15 1.20
N VAL A 121 22.75 9.00 2.17
CA VAL A 121 22.51 7.69 2.83
C VAL A 121 21.83 6.68 1.90
N ILE A 122 21.01 7.17 0.96
CA ILE A 122 20.52 6.39 -0.18
C ILE A 122 20.94 7.15 -1.44
N SER A 123 21.96 6.62 -2.12
CA SER A 123 22.47 7.15 -3.38
C SER A 123 21.94 6.27 -4.52
N GLY A 124 20.74 6.56 -4.98
CA GLY A 124 20.10 5.77 -6.03
C GLY A 124 19.07 6.55 -6.82
N TYR A 125 18.79 6.06 -8.02
CA TYR A 125 17.94 6.71 -9.00
C TYR A 125 16.72 5.84 -9.32
N ILE A 126 15.57 6.50 -9.44
CA ILE A 126 14.36 5.92 -10.01
C ILE A 126 14.22 6.38 -11.46
N SER A 127 13.71 5.50 -12.32
CA SER A 127 13.43 5.81 -13.72
C SER A 127 11.97 6.25 -13.86
N ILE A 128 11.75 7.52 -14.23
CA ILE A 128 10.41 8.08 -14.42
C ILE A 128 10.20 8.41 -15.91
N PRO A 129 9.07 8.01 -16.52
CA PRO A 129 8.73 8.41 -17.88
C PRO A 129 8.34 9.88 -17.93
N VAL A 130 9.03 10.66 -18.76
CA VAL A 130 8.75 12.07 -19.05
C VAL A 130 8.46 12.18 -20.54
N ILE A 131 7.16 12.22 -20.89
CA ILE A 131 6.68 12.20 -22.28
C ILE A 131 7.14 10.91 -22.98
N ASP A 132 8.18 10.97 -23.79
CA ASP A 132 8.70 9.84 -24.59
C ASP A 132 10.11 9.40 -24.15
N VAL A 133 10.65 9.97 -23.06
CA VAL A 133 11.98 9.63 -22.54
C VAL A 133 11.94 9.21 -21.07
N PHE A 134 12.77 8.25 -20.70
CA PHE A 134 12.98 7.88 -19.30
C PHE A 134 14.07 8.77 -18.70
N THR A 135 13.77 9.40 -17.56
CA THR A 135 14.71 10.25 -16.83
C THR A 135 15.05 9.59 -15.50
N LEU A 136 16.34 9.55 -15.17
CA LEU A 136 16.83 9.10 -13.87
C LEU A 136 16.78 10.27 -12.88
N ILE A 137 16.00 10.10 -11.81
CA ILE A 137 15.83 11.10 -10.75
C ILE A 137 16.31 10.48 -9.44
N PRO A 138 17.10 11.19 -8.61
CA PRO A 138 17.46 10.68 -7.29
C PRO A 138 16.21 10.34 -6.48
N ILE A 139 16.20 9.18 -5.83
CA ILE A 139 15.04 8.75 -5.01
C ILE A 139 14.73 9.77 -3.90
N SER A 140 15.78 10.41 -3.37
CA SER A 140 15.70 11.45 -2.36
C SER A 140 15.08 12.75 -2.87
N GLU A 141 14.88 12.95 -4.18
CA GLU A 141 14.16 14.11 -4.72
C GLU A 141 12.65 13.89 -4.67
N THR A 142 12.20 12.66 -4.88
CA THR A 142 10.76 12.31 -4.98
C THR A 142 10.17 11.84 -3.66
N TYR A 143 10.96 11.16 -2.82
CA TYR A 143 10.45 10.49 -1.63
C TYR A 143 11.10 10.96 -0.32
N ILE A 144 10.36 10.80 0.77
CA ILE A 144 10.92 10.64 2.11
C ILE A 144 11.08 9.14 2.36
N VAL A 145 12.26 8.72 2.80
CA VAL A 145 12.60 7.30 2.99
C VAL A 145 12.81 6.98 4.46
N TYR A 146 12.34 5.80 4.84
CA TYR A 146 12.40 5.25 6.19
C TYR A 146 12.96 3.83 6.14
N GLU A 147 13.56 3.40 7.25
CA GLU A 147 13.89 2.01 7.52
C GLU A 147 12.89 1.39 8.50
N ILE A 148 12.49 0.16 8.23
CA ILE A 148 11.83 -0.73 9.19
C ILE A 148 12.79 -1.87 9.47
N LYS A 149 13.24 -1.99 10.71
CA LYS A 149 14.14 -3.06 11.12
C LYS A 149 13.38 -4.37 11.28
N ASP A 150 13.93 -5.43 10.67
CA ASP A 150 13.55 -6.81 10.93
C ASP A 150 14.17 -7.24 12.26
N ASP A 151 13.31 -7.60 13.22
CA ASP A 151 13.72 -8.04 14.55
C ASP A 151 14.51 -9.37 14.55
N VAL A 152 14.37 -10.19 13.49
CA VAL A 152 15.01 -11.50 13.35
C VAL A 152 16.39 -11.39 12.70
N SER A 153 16.49 -10.71 11.57
CA SER A 153 17.75 -10.64 10.79
C SER A 153 18.61 -9.42 11.11
N GLY A 154 18.03 -8.38 11.73
CA GLY A 154 18.68 -7.08 11.91
C GLY A 154 18.84 -6.28 10.61
N GLN A 155 18.42 -6.83 9.46
CA GLN A 155 18.36 -6.10 8.19
C GLN A 155 17.14 -5.16 8.20
N SER A 156 17.12 -4.21 7.26
CA SER A 156 16.06 -3.22 7.19
C SER A 156 15.34 -3.27 5.86
N VAL A 157 14.02 -3.12 5.92
CA VAL A 157 13.18 -2.86 4.76
C VAL A 157 13.07 -1.36 4.54
N LEU A 158 13.36 -0.91 3.33
CA LEU A 158 13.16 0.48 2.94
C LEU A 158 11.69 0.71 2.59
N VAL A 159 11.10 1.71 3.21
CA VAL A 159 9.76 2.20 2.86
C VAL A 159 9.84 3.68 2.54
N ALA A 160 9.09 4.12 1.53
CA ALA A 160 9.17 5.48 1.04
C ALA A 160 7.80 5.99 0.61
N HIS A 161 7.57 7.29 0.75
CA HIS A 161 6.35 7.94 0.26
C HIS A 161 6.66 9.33 -0.29
N ASP A 162 5.76 9.85 -1.11
CA ASP A 162 5.86 11.17 -1.71
C ASP A 162 6.12 12.24 -0.65
N LYS A 163 7.06 13.16 -0.90
CA LYS A 163 7.44 14.22 0.05
C LYS A 163 6.31 15.15 0.45
N ASP A 164 5.33 15.34 -0.42
CA ASP A 164 4.22 16.25 -0.17
C ASP A 164 3.16 15.61 0.75
N ALA A 165 3.29 14.33 1.11
CA ALA A 165 2.31 13.57 1.88
C ALA A 165 2.48 13.64 3.41
N GLY A 166 3.37 14.49 3.94
CA GLY A 166 3.65 14.61 5.39
C GLY A 166 4.67 13.59 5.89
N LEU A 167 4.80 13.38 7.21
CA LEU A 167 5.74 12.40 7.79
C LEU A 167 4.98 11.21 8.38
N LEU A 168 5.52 9.99 8.22
CA LEU A 168 5.09 8.84 9.00
C LEU A 168 5.47 9.02 10.48
N PRO A 169 4.57 8.68 11.43
CA PRO A 169 4.88 8.73 12.86
C PRO A 169 5.86 7.62 13.26
N GLU A 170 6.72 7.91 14.25
CA GLU A 170 7.66 6.93 14.82
C GLU A 170 6.98 6.02 15.86
N THR A 171 5.87 5.40 15.46
CA THR A 171 5.13 4.41 16.25
C THR A 171 5.04 3.10 15.49
N LYS A 172 4.52 2.03 16.11
CA LYS A 172 4.33 0.76 15.41
C LYS A 172 3.16 0.90 14.44
N LEU A 173 3.42 0.71 13.15
CA LEU A 173 2.44 0.84 12.07
C LEU A 173 2.27 -0.48 11.33
N ASN A 174 1.11 -0.66 10.70
CA ASN A 174 0.96 -1.52 9.54
C ASN A 174 0.96 -0.63 8.29
N ILE A 175 1.85 -0.94 7.35
CA ILE A 175 2.09 -0.15 6.15
C ILE A 175 1.71 -1.01 4.95
N ALA A 176 0.82 -0.50 4.10
CA ALA A 176 0.43 -1.12 2.84
C ALA A 176 0.98 -0.32 1.66
N GLY A 177 1.60 -1.01 0.73
CA GLY A 177 2.24 -0.37 -0.41
C GLY A 177 2.59 -1.33 -1.53
N VAL A 178 3.33 -0.82 -2.51
CA VAL A 178 3.76 -1.58 -3.69
C VAL A 178 5.27 -1.63 -3.76
N ILE A 179 5.83 -2.80 -4.06
CA ILE A 179 7.28 -2.96 -4.25
C ILE A 179 7.71 -2.20 -5.50
N LYS A 180 8.69 -1.32 -5.35
CA LYS A 180 9.38 -0.60 -6.43
C LYS A 180 10.87 -0.94 -6.39
N GLN A 181 11.57 -0.54 -7.44
CA GLN A 181 13.02 -0.73 -7.58
C GLN A 181 13.70 0.59 -7.92
N PHE A 182 14.94 0.76 -7.45
CA PHE A 182 15.82 1.86 -7.82
C PHE A 182 17.23 1.34 -8.09
N GLN A 183 17.95 2.04 -8.97
CA GLN A 183 19.33 1.71 -9.33
C GLN A 183 20.30 2.43 -8.39
N LEU A 184 21.32 1.73 -7.90
CA LEU A 184 22.37 2.34 -7.07
C LEU A 184 23.32 3.22 -7.89
N ALA A 185 23.85 4.28 -7.28
CA ALA A 185 24.69 5.27 -7.96
C ALA A 185 26.17 4.84 -8.11
N GLN A 186 26.65 3.85 -7.36
CA GLN A 186 28.08 3.51 -7.25
C GLN A 186 28.50 2.21 -7.96
N ASP A 187 27.57 1.47 -8.58
CA ASP A 187 27.89 0.22 -9.26
C ASP A 187 27.70 0.33 -10.78
N ASP A 188 28.76 0.00 -11.54
CA ASP A 188 28.76 -0.13 -13.00
C ASP A 188 27.98 -1.38 -13.45
N GLU A 189 27.64 -2.29 -12.53
CA GLU A 189 26.71 -3.40 -12.74
C GLU A 189 25.30 -3.04 -12.24
N SER A 190 24.30 -3.54 -12.96
CA SER A 190 22.87 -3.21 -12.87
C SER A 190 22.18 -3.68 -11.57
N ASP A 191 22.73 -3.36 -10.41
CA ASP A 191 22.17 -3.77 -9.13
C ASP A 191 21.01 -2.84 -8.73
N PHE A 192 19.83 -3.44 -8.70
CA PHE A 192 18.59 -2.79 -8.26
C PHE A 192 18.30 -3.17 -6.82
N GLN A 193 17.99 -2.18 -5.99
CA GLN A 193 17.42 -2.40 -4.67
C GLN A 193 15.92 -2.20 -4.67
N LYS A 194 15.21 -2.92 -3.79
CA LYS A 194 13.77 -2.79 -3.62
C LYS A 194 13.41 -1.89 -2.44
N PHE A 195 12.28 -1.23 -2.57
CA PHE A 195 11.63 -0.50 -1.49
C PHE A 195 10.12 -0.60 -1.64
N ILE A 196 9.39 -0.29 -0.57
CA ILE A 196 7.93 -0.24 -0.58
C ILE A 196 7.51 1.22 -0.76
N GLU A 197 6.83 1.53 -1.86
CA GLU A 197 6.13 2.80 -2.02
C GLU A 197 4.81 2.74 -1.23
N VAL A 198 4.68 3.59 -0.22
CA VAL A 198 3.57 3.55 0.75
C VAL A 198 2.35 4.24 0.18
N ASP A 199 1.25 3.50 0.10
CA ASP A 199 -0.06 4.02 -0.24
C ASP A 199 -0.87 4.34 1.01
N PHE A 200 -0.91 3.42 1.98
CA PHE A 200 -1.71 3.54 3.19
C PHE A 200 -0.95 3.07 4.43
N TYR A 201 -1.31 3.59 5.59
CA TYR A 201 -0.85 3.08 6.88
C TYR A 201 -1.93 3.14 7.95
N ASN A 202 -1.81 2.31 8.98
CA ASN A 202 -2.59 2.42 10.21
C ASN A 202 -1.69 2.19 11.43
N GLU A 203 -2.14 2.61 12.60
CA GLU A 203 -1.46 2.25 13.85
C GLU A 203 -1.70 0.77 14.16
N ALA A 204 -0.61 0.03 14.42
CA ALA A 204 -0.70 -1.35 14.84
C ALA A 204 -1.10 -1.40 16.32
N LYS A 205 -2.19 -2.10 16.63
CA LYS A 205 -2.62 -2.38 18.02
C LYS A 205 -1.78 -3.48 18.66
#